data_AF-U3B2N8-F1
#
_entry.id   AF-U3B2N8-F1
#
_cell.length_a   1.000
_cell.length_b   1.000
_cell.length_c   1.000
_cell.angle_alpha   90.00
_cell.angle_beta   90.00
_cell.angle_gamma   90.00
#
_symmetry.space_group_name_H-M   'P 1'
#
loop_
_entity.id
_entity.type
_entity.pdbx_description
1 polymer ?
#
loop_
_entity_poly.entity_id
_entity_poly.type
_entity_poly.pdbx_seq_one_letter_code
_entity_poly.pdbx_strand_id
1 'polypeptide(L)'
;MNEPLTVSLDSHCDQTQFDLPASLVVKPGALTDVIIQSSVQFRRGRVDPYLYESDYVYNQVKSKLLLNTHWLCEIQQRNQQSRAAVWLIPSIVRTSGSGAFYYLDVNQKENGHYSISQELFLGDRIEIESLIYKNNTVELSFKQHALSQSLAEQPNQLITRRFTLSGNQLVESAR
;
A
#
# COMPACT_ATOMS: atom_id res chain seq x y z
N MET A 1 -19.80 22.25 11.94
CA MET A 1 -19.13 21.09 12.54
C MET A 1 -19.22 19.98 11.51
N ASN A 2 -18.12 19.65 10.84
CA ASN A 2 -18.11 18.52 9.90
C ASN A 2 -17.82 17.26 10.72
N GLU A 3 -18.76 16.32 10.73
CA GLU A 3 -18.53 15.01 11.34
C GLU A 3 -17.33 14.34 10.67
N PRO A 4 -16.47 13.63 11.41
CA PRO A 4 -15.42 12.84 10.81
C PRO A 4 -16.05 11.76 9.94
N LEU A 5 -15.78 11.81 8.64
CA LEU A 5 -16.15 10.76 7.68
C LEU A 5 -15.41 9.49 8.10
N THR A 6 -16.07 8.62 8.87
CA THR A 6 -15.60 7.27 9.16
C THR A 6 -15.96 6.40 7.96
N VAL A 7 -15.02 5.60 7.48
CA VAL A 7 -15.14 4.96 6.17
C VAL A 7 -14.92 3.46 6.28
N SER A 8 -15.69 2.69 5.49
CA SER A 8 -15.46 1.25 5.29
C SER A 8 -14.28 1.07 4.34
N LEU A 9 -13.27 0.33 4.79
CA LEU A 9 -12.17 -0.13 3.94
C LEU A 9 -12.61 -1.43 3.25
N ASP A 10 -12.05 -1.70 2.07
CA ASP A 10 -12.27 -2.95 1.34
C ASP A 10 -11.31 -4.05 1.81
N SER A 11 -10.28 -3.68 2.58
CA SER A 11 -9.45 -4.66 3.25
C SER A 11 -10.23 -5.40 4.35
N HIS A 12 -10.02 -6.70 4.46
CA HIS A 12 -10.59 -7.52 5.53
C HIS A 12 -9.53 -7.76 6.60
N CYS A 13 -8.98 -6.67 7.13
CA CYS A 13 -8.06 -6.69 8.26
C CYS A 13 -8.76 -6.15 9.49
N ASP A 14 -8.56 -6.80 10.64
CA ASP A 14 -9.31 -6.54 11.87
C ASP A 14 -9.46 -5.03 12.19
N GLN A 15 -10.71 -4.59 12.33
CA GLN A 15 -11.14 -3.34 12.99
C GLN A 15 -10.37 -2.07 12.63
N THR A 16 -10.13 -1.80 11.36
CA THR A 16 -9.60 -0.50 10.92
C THR A 16 -10.71 0.54 10.85
N GLN A 17 -10.88 1.34 11.90
CA GLN A 17 -11.43 2.68 11.73
C GLN A 17 -10.28 3.59 11.26
N PHE A 18 -10.09 3.66 9.95
CA PHE A 18 -9.15 4.62 9.37
C PHE A 18 -9.88 5.94 9.12
N ASP A 19 -9.62 6.92 9.98
CA ASP A 19 -9.96 8.30 9.65
C ASP A 19 -9.19 8.67 8.38
N LEU A 20 -9.86 9.23 7.37
CA LEU A 20 -9.22 9.71 6.15
C LEU A 20 -8.68 11.13 6.36
N PRO A 21 -7.45 11.37 6.84
CA PRO A 21 -6.94 12.73 7.04
C PRO A 21 -6.80 13.48 5.70
N ALA A 22 -6.73 14.80 5.75
CA ALA A 22 -6.49 15.60 4.53
C ALA A 22 -5.13 15.30 3.87
N SER A 23 -4.14 14.88 4.67
CA SER A 23 -2.83 14.47 4.18
C SER A 23 -2.20 13.39 5.04
N LEU A 24 -1.32 12.61 4.43
CA LEU A 24 -0.46 11.62 5.07
C LEU A 24 0.99 12.02 4.84
N VAL A 25 1.86 11.73 5.80
CA VAL A 25 3.31 11.90 5.63
C VAL A 25 3.95 10.54 5.75
N VAL A 26 4.65 10.14 4.69
CA VAL A 26 5.42 8.91 4.64
C VAL A 26 6.90 9.26 4.67
N LYS A 27 7.63 8.62 5.57
CA LYS A 27 9.07 8.78 5.73
C LYS A 27 9.79 7.59 5.10
N PRO A 28 10.99 7.80 4.53
CA PRO A 28 11.86 6.70 4.16
C PRO A 28 12.18 5.88 5.42
N GLY A 29 12.17 4.56 5.28
CA GLY A 29 12.68 3.67 6.31
C GLY A 29 14.20 3.67 6.40
N ALA A 30 14.71 2.77 7.24
CA ALA A 30 16.14 2.48 7.33
C ALA A 30 16.69 1.62 6.17
N LEU A 31 15.83 1.19 5.23
CA LEU A 31 16.21 0.35 4.10
C LEU A 31 16.51 1.18 2.84
N THR A 32 17.49 0.74 2.06
CA THR A 32 18.01 1.44 0.88
C THR A 32 17.17 1.28 -0.39
N ASP A 33 16.23 0.34 -0.40
CA ASP A 33 15.45 -0.02 -1.59
C ASP A 33 14.15 0.78 -1.73
N VAL A 34 13.96 1.79 -0.90
CA VAL A 34 12.70 2.54 -0.82
C VAL A 34 12.61 3.51 -2.01
N ILE A 35 11.49 3.46 -2.75
CA ILE A 35 11.22 4.39 -3.88
C ILE A 35 11.27 5.85 -3.40
N ILE A 36 10.87 6.03 -2.14
CA ILE A 36 10.86 7.28 -1.42
C ILE A 36 12.22 7.46 -0.72
N GLN A 37 13.06 8.35 -1.25
CA GLN A 37 14.36 8.69 -0.65
C GLN A 37 14.31 9.83 0.38
N SER A 38 13.15 10.45 0.57
CA SER A 38 12.94 11.60 1.45
C SER A 38 11.53 11.60 2.02
N SER A 39 11.24 12.33 3.09
CA SER A 39 9.86 12.43 3.57
C SER A 39 8.94 13.00 2.47
N VAL A 40 7.83 12.31 2.19
CA VAL A 40 6.86 12.71 1.16
C VAL A 40 5.51 12.97 1.82
N GLN A 41 4.94 14.12 1.51
CA GLN A 41 3.57 14.43 1.89
C GLN A 41 2.62 14.03 0.76
N PHE A 42 1.68 13.15 1.08
CA PHE A 42 0.60 12.78 0.20
C PHE A 42 -0.66 13.55 0.57
N ARG A 43 -1.36 14.06 -0.43
CA ARG A 43 -2.62 14.78 -0.27
C ARG A 43 -3.76 13.88 -0.69
N ARG A 44 -4.85 13.92 0.07
CA ARG A 44 -6.05 13.15 -0.27
C ARG A 44 -6.55 13.53 -1.67
N GLY A 45 -6.85 12.54 -2.50
CA GLY A 45 -7.37 12.75 -3.84
C GLY A 45 -8.69 13.51 -3.82
N ARG A 46 -8.93 14.31 -4.87
CA ARG A 46 -10.17 15.08 -5.02
C ARG A 46 -11.29 14.29 -5.69
N VAL A 47 -10.91 13.37 -6.57
CA VAL A 47 -11.84 12.51 -7.33
C VAL A 47 -12.10 11.22 -6.54
N ASP A 48 -11.02 10.55 -6.12
CA ASP A 48 -11.07 9.41 -5.22
C ASP A 48 -10.44 9.80 -3.86
N PRO A 49 -11.22 9.93 -2.78
CA PRO A 49 -10.70 10.33 -1.48
C PRO A 49 -9.85 9.25 -0.77
N TYR A 50 -9.78 8.04 -1.30
CA TYR A 50 -8.93 6.96 -0.79
C TYR A 50 -7.59 6.87 -1.55
N LEU A 51 -7.50 7.53 -2.70
CA LEU A 51 -6.26 7.61 -3.46
C LEU A 51 -5.52 8.88 -3.06
N TYR A 52 -4.50 8.72 -2.22
CA TYR A 52 -3.64 9.84 -1.82
C TYR A 52 -2.53 10.03 -2.86
N GLU A 53 -2.24 11.27 -3.21
CA GLU A 53 -1.32 11.61 -4.29
C GLU A 53 -0.16 12.50 -3.82
N SER A 54 1.02 12.28 -4.40
CA SER A 54 2.14 13.21 -4.31
C SER A 54 2.87 13.30 -5.65
N ASP A 55 3.25 14.52 -6.04
CA ASP A 55 4.13 14.71 -7.19
C ASP A 55 5.59 14.49 -6.74
N TYR A 56 6.32 13.68 -7.49
CA TYR A 56 7.70 13.31 -7.17
C TYR A 56 8.58 13.46 -8.41
N VAL A 57 9.78 14.00 -8.24
CA VAL A 57 10.75 14.12 -9.34
C VAL A 57 12.00 13.36 -8.97
N TYR A 58 12.31 12.32 -9.74
CA TYR A 58 13.51 11.52 -9.58
C TYR A 58 14.31 11.53 -10.87
N ASN A 59 15.59 11.89 -10.80
CA ASN A 59 16.47 11.99 -11.98
C ASN A 59 15.82 12.74 -13.15
N GLN A 60 15.18 13.88 -12.88
CA GLN A 60 14.48 14.73 -13.86
C GLN A 60 13.21 14.12 -14.48
N VAL A 61 12.82 12.90 -14.09
CA VAL A 61 11.56 12.27 -14.49
C VAL A 61 10.47 12.67 -13.51
N LYS A 62 9.46 13.39 -14.01
CA LYS A 62 8.23 13.68 -13.26
C LYS A 62 7.43 12.40 -13.10
N SER A 63 7.13 12.09 -11.85
CA SER A 63 6.37 10.92 -11.45
C SER A 63 5.28 11.34 -10.47
N LYS A 64 4.27 10.48 -10.32
CA LYS A 64 3.29 10.55 -9.26
C LYS A 64 3.42 9.33 -8.38
N LEU A 65 3.47 9.55 -7.08
CA LEU A 65 3.33 8.52 -6.07
C LEU A 65 1.88 8.52 -5.60
N LEU A 66 1.31 7.33 -5.47
CA LEU A 66 -0.05 7.15 -4.98
C LEU A 66 -0.05 6.16 -3.81
N LEU A 67 -0.91 6.40 -2.82
CA LEU A 67 -1.25 5.42 -1.80
C LEU A 67 -2.73 5.10 -1.91
N ASN A 68 -3.06 3.82 -2.04
CA ASN A 68 -4.43 3.35 -2.16
C ASN A 68 -4.95 2.88 -0.80
N THR A 69 -5.65 3.77 -0.09
CA THR A 69 -6.16 3.46 1.25
C THR A 69 -7.47 2.67 1.25
N HIS A 70 -8.08 2.36 0.09
CA HIS A 70 -9.19 1.39 0.03
C HIS A 70 -8.77 0.05 0.61
N TRP A 71 -7.52 -0.32 0.35
CA TRP A 71 -6.92 -1.58 0.77
C TRP A 71 -5.96 -1.39 1.95
N LEU A 72 -6.07 -0.30 2.71
CA LEU A 72 -5.26 -0.13 3.91
C LEU A 72 -5.61 -1.20 4.93
N CYS A 73 -4.62 -1.83 5.54
CA CYS A 73 -4.80 -2.93 6.48
C CYS A 73 -3.92 -2.71 7.72
N GLU A 74 -4.54 -2.46 8.87
CA GLU A 74 -3.84 -2.39 10.16
C GLU A 74 -3.83 -3.78 10.80
N ILE A 75 -2.65 -4.21 11.24
CA ILE A 75 -2.44 -5.50 11.89
C ILE A 75 -1.87 -5.22 13.28
N GLN A 76 -2.68 -5.48 14.30
CA GLN A 76 -2.25 -5.39 15.70
C GLN A 76 -1.41 -6.61 16.06
N GLN A 77 -0.14 -6.39 16.41
CA GLN A 77 0.72 -7.43 16.93
C GLN A 77 0.55 -7.49 18.45
N ARG A 78 -0.14 -8.52 18.95
CA ARG A 78 -0.15 -8.81 20.38
C ARG A 78 1.18 -9.46 20.77
N ASN A 79 2.12 -8.66 21.25
CA ASN A 79 3.25 -9.17 22.02
C ASN A 79 3.08 -8.75 23.50
N GLN A 80 3.74 -9.46 24.42
CA GLN A 80 3.50 -9.34 25.87
C GLN A 80 3.92 -7.98 26.47
N GLN A 81 4.55 -7.08 25.70
CA GLN A 81 5.15 -5.82 26.19
C GLN A 81 4.77 -4.56 25.39
N SER A 82 4.16 -4.65 24.20
CA SER A 82 3.69 -3.46 23.47
C SER A 82 2.55 -3.78 22.49
N ARG A 83 1.74 -2.76 22.16
CA ARG A 83 0.82 -2.80 21.01
C ARG A 83 1.54 -2.18 19.82
N ALA A 84 2.33 -2.97 19.11
CA ALA A 84 2.90 -2.54 17.84
C ALA A 84 1.88 -2.84 16.73
N ALA A 85 1.61 -1.85 15.89
CA ALA A 85 0.74 -1.99 14.72
C ALA A 85 1.59 -1.94 13.45
N VAL A 86 1.36 -2.90 12.56
CA VAL A 86 1.89 -2.91 11.20
C VAL A 86 0.79 -2.46 10.25
N TRP A 87 1.13 -1.59 9.31
CA TRP A 87 0.19 -1.01 8.36
C TRP A 87 0.59 -1.44 6.96
N LEU A 88 -0.27 -2.23 6.31
CA LEU A 88 -0.11 -2.59 4.91
C LEU A 88 -0.86 -1.59 4.06
N ILE A 89 -0.17 -0.95 3.12
CA ILE A 89 -0.75 0.07 2.26
C ILE A 89 -0.27 -0.18 0.83
N PRO A 90 -1.17 -0.50 -0.12
CA PRO A 90 -0.76 -0.56 -1.50
C PRO A 90 -0.34 0.81 -2.02
N SER A 91 0.81 0.86 -2.70
CA SER A 91 1.34 2.08 -3.30
C SER A 91 1.53 1.90 -4.80
N ILE A 92 1.53 3.03 -5.51
CA ILE A 92 1.61 3.06 -6.98
C ILE A 92 2.60 4.13 -7.40
N VAL A 93 3.52 3.76 -8.28
CA VAL A 93 4.41 4.70 -8.97
C VAL A 93 3.94 4.85 -10.40
N ARG A 94 3.56 6.07 -10.78
CA ARG A 94 3.25 6.44 -12.16
C ARG A 94 4.34 7.36 -12.69
N THR A 95 4.87 7.04 -13.85
CA THR A 95 5.85 7.90 -14.54
C THR A 95 5.13 8.75 -15.60
N SER A 96 5.87 9.60 -16.33
CA SER A 96 5.33 10.37 -17.45
C SER A 96 4.81 9.53 -18.63
N GLY A 97 5.09 8.22 -18.65
CA GLY A 97 4.53 7.26 -19.60
C GLY A 97 3.20 6.65 -19.15
N SER A 98 2.79 5.56 -19.80
CA SER A 98 1.55 4.82 -19.46
C SER A 98 1.72 3.77 -18.36
N GLY A 99 2.95 3.54 -17.88
CA GLY A 99 3.26 2.53 -16.87
C GLY A 99 2.77 2.93 -15.47
N ALA A 100 2.29 1.95 -14.73
CA ALA A 100 1.90 2.10 -13.33
C ALA A 100 2.37 0.88 -12.54
N PHE A 101 3.36 1.07 -11.67
CA PHE A 101 3.99 -0.01 -10.92
C PHE A 101 3.40 -0.06 -9.51
N TYR A 102 2.93 -1.23 -9.10
CA TYR A 102 2.25 -1.43 -7.84
C TYR A 102 3.13 -2.14 -6.83
N TYR A 103 3.05 -1.71 -5.58
CA TYR A 103 3.77 -2.27 -4.45
C TYR A 103 2.82 -2.49 -3.28
N LEU A 104 3.19 -3.37 -2.36
CA LEU A 104 2.61 -3.45 -1.03
C LEU A 104 3.62 -2.94 -0.02
N ASP A 105 3.33 -1.80 0.58
CA ASP A 105 4.20 -1.18 1.57
C ASP A 105 3.86 -1.74 2.96
N VAL A 106 4.87 -2.20 3.70
CA VAL A 106 4.77 -2.55 5.11
C VAL A 106 5.25 -1.36 5.92
N ASN A 107 4.38 -0.75 6.70
CA ASN A 107 4.65 0.51 7.39
C ASN A 107 4.51 0.37 8.91
N GLN A 108 5.26 1.20 9.63
CA GLN A 108 5.01 1.49 11.03
C GLN A 108 4.47 2.92 11.16
N LYS A 109 3.59 3.15 12.14
CA LYS A 109 3.03 4.48 12.41
C LYS A 109 3.52 5.01 13.76
N GLU A 110 4.23 6.13 13.73
CA GLU A 110 4.74 6.80 14.92
C GLU A 110 4.48 8.30 14.84
N ASN A 111 3.91 8.89 15.89
CA ASN A 111 3.60 10.32 15.98
C ASN A 111 2.81 10.86 14.76
N GLY A 112 1.88 10.04 14.22
CA GLY A 112 1.06 10.40 13.05
C GLY A 112 1.76 10.27 11.69
N HIS A 113 3.02 9.83 11.66
CA HIS A 113 3.77 9.58 10.43
C HIS A 113 3.89 8.10 10.14
N TYR A 114 3.84 7.73 8.86
CA TYR A 114 4.13 6.37 8.41
C TYR A 114 5.60 6.28 8.02
N SER A 115 6.27 5.20 8.36
CA SER A 115 7.63 4.90 7.91
C SER A 115 7.63 3.54 7.22
N ILE A 116 8.16 3.49 6.00
CA ILE A 116 8.21 2.25 5.20
C ILE A 116 9.27 1.33 5.80
N SER A 117 8.88 0.14 6.21
CA SER A 117 9.78 -0.91 6.70
C SER A 117 10.12 -1.98 5.66
N GLN A 118 9.30 -2.11 4.62
CA GLN A 118 9.51 -2.99 3.47
C GLN A 118 8.58 -2.53 2.32
N GLU A 119 9.02 -2.67 1.07
CA GLU A 119 8.16 -2.56 -0.12
C GLU A 119 8.24 -3.87 -0.91
N LEU A 120 7.10 -4.41 -1.31
CA LEU A 120 7.02 -5.62 -2.11
C LEU A 120 6.44 -5.29 -3.49
N PHE A 121 7.23 -5.44 -4.55
CA PHE A 121 6.73 -5.25 -5.91
C PHE A 121 5.64 -6.28 -6.23
N LEU A 122 4.51 -5.81 -6.74
CA LEU A 122 3.35 -6.63 -7.11
C LEU A 122 3.23 -6.83 -8.61
N GLY A 123 3.52 -5.80 -9.41
CA GLY A 123 3.42 -5.86 -10.86
C GLY A 123 3.22 -4.50 -11.54
N ASP A 124 3.07 -4.53 -12.86
CA ASP A 124 2.69 -3.37 -13.69
C ASP A 124 1.19 -3.48 -14.04
N ARG A 125 0.43 -2.40 -13.82
CA ARG A 125 -1.01 -2.27 -14.15
C ARG A 125 -1.86 -3.44 -13.65
N ILE A 126 -1.73 -3.75 -12.37
CA ILE A 126 -2.57 -4.74 -11.69
C ILE A 126 -3.90 -4.14 -11.22
N GLU A 127 -4.86 -5.01 -10.92
CA GLU A 127 -6.11 -4.68 -10.24
C GLU A 127 -6.18 -5.49 -8.93
N ILE A 128 -6.17 -4.82 -7.78
CA ILE A 128 -6.25 -5.50 -6.47
C ILE A 128 -7.69 -5.95 -6.24
N GLU A 129 -7.86 -7.23 -5.89
CA GLU A 129 -9.16 -7.87 -5.66
C GLU A 129 -9.41 -8.14 -4.18
N SER A 130 -8.35 -8.42 -3.40
CA SER A 130 -8.50 -8.68 -1.97
C SER A 130 -7.20 -8.48 -1.21
N LEU A 131 -7.26 -7.87 -0.03
CA LEU A 131 -6.21 -7.92 0.99
C LEU A 131 -6.81 -8.40 2.31
N ILE A 132 -6.35 -9.56 2.77
CA ILE A 132 -6.89 -10.26 3.94
C ILE A 132 -5.76 -10.60 4.89
N TYR A 133 -5.97 -10.37 6.18
CA TYR A 133 -5.07 -10.88 7.22
C TYR A 133 -5.81 -11.84 8.16
N LYS A 134 -5.33 -13.07 8.25
CA LYS A 134 -5.91 -14.11 9.13
C LYS A 134 -4.84 -15.10 9.57
N ASN A 135 -4.85 -15.50 10.84
CA ASN A 135 -3.95 -16.52 11.38
C ASN A 135 -2.47 -16.26 11.05
N ASN A 136 -2.00 -15.02 11.26
CA ASN A 136 -0.64 -14.56 10.94
C ASN A 136 -0.24 -14.67 9.45
N THR A 137 -1.23 -14.80 8.56
CA THR A 137 -1.03 -14.89 7.11
C THR A 137 -1.73 -13.71 6.44
N VAL A 138 -0.99 -13.00 5.59
CA VAL A 138 -1.53 -12.00 4.66
C VAL A 138 -1.76 -12.70 3.33
N GLU A 139 -2.99 -12.66 2.83
CA GLU A 139 -3.35 -13.09 1.48
C GLU A 139 -3.70 -11.86 0.65
N LEU A 140 -2.95 -11.65 -0.43
CA LEU A 140 -3.18 -10.59 -1.41
C LEU A 140 -3.52 -11.23 -2.75
N SER A 141 -4.69 -10.90 -3.29
CA SER A 141 -5.09 -11.31 -4.63
C SER A 141 -5.24 -10.09 -5.53
N PHE A 142 -4.78 -10.22 -6.76
CA PHE A 142 -4.87 -9.20 -7.79
C PHE A 142 -4.91 -9.82 -9.18
N LYS A 143 -5.49 -9.13 -10.15
CA LYS A 143 -5.37 -9.47 -11.57
C LYS A 143 -4.17 -8.77 -12.17
N GLN A 144 -3.44 -9.48 -13.02
CA GLN A 144 -2.39 -8.92 -13.89
C GLN A 144 -2.66 -9.30 -15.34
N HIS A 145 -1.92 -8.68 -16.28
CA HIS A 145 -1.95 -9.10 -17.67
C HIS A 145 -1.21 -10.42 -17.87
N ALA A 146 -1.81 -11.35 -18.62
CA ALA A 146 -1.09 -12.52 -19.10
C ALA A 146 -0.05 -12.12 -20.17
N LEU A 147 0.95 -12.98 -20.42
CA LEU A 147 2.02 -12.71 -21.41
C LEU A 147 1.48 -12.40 -22.82
N SER A 148 0.37 -13.02 -23.21
CA SER A 148 -0.26 -12.82 -24.52
C SER A 148 -1.32 -11.72 -24.53
N GLN A 149 -1.59 -11.09 -23.38
CA GLN A 149 -2.67 -10.12 -23.25
C GLN A 149 -2.20 -8.72 -23.65
N SER A 150 -3.07 -7.97 -24.34
CA SER A 150 -2.80 -6.57 -24.64
C SER A 150 -2.86 -5.75 -23.36
N LEU A 151 -1.88 -4.88 -23.19
CA LEU A 151 -1.82 -3.91 -22.09
C LEU A 151 -2.87 -2.79 -22.17
N ALA A 152 -3.61 -2.70 -23.28
CA ALA A 152 -4.75 -1.81 -23.43
C ALA A 152 -6.05 -2.42 -22.85
N GLU A 153 -6.08 -3.72 -22.62
CA GLU A 153 -7.20 -4.41 -21.99
C GLU A 153 -7.08 -4.36 -20.46
N GLN A 154 -8.16 -4.67 -19.73
CA GLN A 154 -8.09 -4.85 -18.29
C GLN A 154 -7.37 -6.15 -17.93
N PRO A 155 -6.51 -6.18 -16.90
CA PRO A 155 -5.84 -7.40 -16.48
C PRO A 155 -6.86 -8.48 -16.11
N ASN A 156 -6.61 -9.74 -16.49
CA ASN A 156 -7.57 -10.83 -16.25
C ASN A 156 -6.96 -12.09 -15.62
N GLN A 157 -5.64 -12.15 -15.48
CA GLN A 157 -4.97 -13.28 -14.85
C GLN A 157 -4.93 -13.08 -13.34
N LEU A 158 -5.74 -13.84 -12.61
CA LEU A 158 -5.74 -13.81 -11.15
C LEU A 158 -4.44 -14.40 -10.58
N ILE A 159 -3.80 -13.63 -9.71
CA ILE A 159 -2.63 -14.02 -8.92
C ILE A 159 -3.00 -13.89 -7.45
N THR A 160 -2.63 -14.89 -6.66
CA THR A 160 -2.74 -14.85 -5.20
C THR A 160 -1.35 -15.06 -4.61
N ARG A 161 -0.91 -14.11 -3.78
CA ARG A 161 0.34 -14.18 -3.02
C ARG A 161 0.03 -14.29 -1.54
N ARG A 162 0.76 -15.16 -0.85
CA ARG A 162 0.61 -15.41 0.58
C ARG A 162 1.90 -15.06 1.30
N PHE A 163 1.77 -14.32 2.38
CA PHE A 163 2.89 -13.87 3.19
C PHE A 163 2.66 -14.23 4.64
N THR A 164 3.72 -14.63 5.34
CA THR A 164 3.73 -14.70 6.79
C THR A 164 4.30 -13.40 7.34
N LEU A 165 3.64 -12.82 8.34
CA LEU A 165 4.15 -11.63 9.04
C LEU A 165 5.15 -12.08 10.12
N SER A 166 6.37 -11.54 10.05
CA SER A 166 7.45 -11.76 11.02
C SER A 166 8.03 -10.41 11.44
N GLY A 167 7.60 -9.88 12.59
CA GLY A 167 7.91 -8.52 12.99
C GLY A 167 7.30 -7.51 12.00
N ASN A 168 8.13 -6.62 11.45
CA ASN A 168 7.69 -5.64 10.44
C ASN A 168 7.99 -6.07 9.00
N GLN A 169 8.11 -7.38 8.77
CA GLN A 169 8.43 -7.92 7.45
C GLN A 169 7.42 -8.98 7.06
N LEU A 170 7.03 -8.93 5.78
CA LEU A 170 6.30 -9.96 5.09
C LEU A 170 7.30 -10.89 4.39
N VAL A 171 7.19 -12.17 4.70
CA VAL A 171 7.96 -13.24 4.08
C VAL A 171 7.01 -14.02 3.19
N GLU A 172 7.26 -14.01 1.88
CA GLU A 172 6.43 -14.75 0.93
C GLU A 172 6.57 -16.25 1.16
N SER A 173 5.43 -16.93 1.32
CA SER A 173 5.41 -18.39 1.35
C SER A 173 5.79 -18.90 -0.03
N ALA A 174 6.73 -19.86 -0.09
CA ALA A 174 7.09 -20.50 -1.35
C ALA A 174 5.83 -21.09 -2.02
N ARG A 175 5.73 -20.91 -3.34
CA ARG A 175 4.67 -21.49 -4.16
C ARG A 175 4.75 -23.01 -4.20
#